data_AF-A0A8S3ZS71-F1
#
_entry.id   AF-A0A8S3ZS71-F1
#
_cell.length_a   1.000
_cell.length_b   1.000
_cell.length_c   1.000
_cell.angle_alpha   90.00
_cell.angle_beta   90.00
_cell.angle_gamma   90.00
#
_symmetry.space_group_name_H-M   'P 1'
#
loop_
_entity.id
_entity.type
_entity.pdbx_description
1 polymer ?
#
loop_
_entity_poly.entity_id
_entity_poly.type
_entity_poly.pdbx_seq_one_letter_code
_entity_poly.pdbx_strand_id
1 'polypeptide(L)'
;MPKSKRDKKVSLTQTRKKGLEMKQILIEKIRETADQYANIFTFSVYNMRNDKLKEIRQEWSHSRLFFGKNKLLQIALGSIEDGEYRENLSKQLQGQTGLLFTNKGEREVSRYFESLYKPSCTRSVAAQTVELKEGPLPEFSQSPESQLRQLGLPVQLKR
;
A
#
# COMPACT_ATOMS: atom_id res chain seq x y z
N MET A 1 30.09 -2.25 -33.35
CA MET A 1 30.35 -1.26 -32.27
C MET A 1 29.31 -1.44 -31.17
N PRO A 2 29.68 -1.59 -29.88
CA PRO A 2 28.70 -1.67 -28.81
C PRO A 2 27.94 -0.35 -28.74
N LYS A 3 26.60 -0.40 -28.86
CA LYS A 3 25.74 0.79 -28.77
C LYS A 3 26.01 1.54 -27.46
N SER A 4 26.15 2.87 -27.55
CA SER A 4 26.35 3.82 -26.45
C SER A 4 25.75 3.32 -25.12
N LYS A 5 26.62 2.85 -24.22
CA LYS A 5 26.25 2.34 -22.90
C LYS A 5 26.40 3.50 -21.93
N ARG A 6 25.27 4.04 -21.46
CA ARG A 6 25.27 5.11 -20.44
C ARG A 6 25.86 4.59 -19.14
N ASP A 7 26.63 5.45 -18.46
CA ASP A 7 27.17 5.13 -17.15
C ASP A 7 26.03 4.89 -16.15
N LYS A 8 26.14 3.80 -15.40
CA LYS A 8 25.15 3.41 -14.41
C LYS A 8 25.72 3.70 -13.03
N LYS A 9 25.24 4.76 -12.40
CA LYS A 9 25.59 5.11 -11.02
C LYS A 9 25.40 3.92 -10.08
N VAL A 10 26.50 3.32 -9.62
CA VAL A 10 26.50 2.23 -8.64
C VAL A 10 26.47 2.84 -7.24
N SER A 11 25.51 2.42 -6.43
CA SER A 11 25.39 2.86 -5.04
C SER A 11 25.92 1.78 -4.10
N LEU A 12 26.70 2.18 -3.09
CA LEU A 12 27.28 1.30 -2.07
C LEU A 12 26.30 0.98 -0.92
N THR A 13 25.00 1.16 -1.13
CA THR A 13 23.97 0.84 -0.13
C THR A 13 23.97 -0.63 0.25
N GLN A 14 23.72 -0.93 1.53
CA GLN A 14 23.68 -2.30 2.05
C GLN A 14 22.44 -3.10 1.60
N THR A 15 21.43 -2.43 1.04
CA THR A 15 20.17 -3.08 0.66
C THR A 15 20.32 -3.84 -0.65
N ARG A 16 20.21 -5.17 -0.59
CA ARG A 16 20.23 -6.05 -1.77
C ARG A 16 18.83 -6.21 -2.35
N LYS A 17 18.75 -6.45 -3.66
CA LYS A 17 17.48 -6.76 -4.33
C LYS A 17 16.94 -8.10 -3.80
N LYS A 18 15.68 -8.11 -3.40
CA LYS A 18 14.98 -9.34 -3.03
C LYS A 18 14.73 -10.18 -4.29
N GLY A 19 15.24 -11.41 -4.30
CA GLY A 19 15.22 -12.32 -5.44
C GLY A 19 13.92 -13.10 -5.61
N LEU A 20 13.97 -14.15 -6.42
CA LEU A 20 12.85 -15.08 -6.66
C LEU A 20 12.50 -15.90 -5.42
N GLU A 21 13.50 -16.27 -4.60
CA GLU A 21 13.33 -17.06 -3.37
C GLU A 21 12.32 -16.43 -2.41
N MET A 22 12.44 -15.12 -2.16
CA MET A 22 11.50 -14.38 -1.30
C MET A 22 10.06 -14.40 -1.83
N LYS A 23 9.88 -14.50 -3.16
CA LYS A 23 8.54 -14.61 -3.75
C LYS A 23 7.99 -16.03 -3.57
N GLN A 24 8.83 -17.06 -3.69
CA GLN A 24 8.43 -18.45 -3.47
C GLN A 24 8.02 -18.67 -2.00
N ILE A 25 8.84 -18.20 -1.05
CA ILE A 25 8.52 -18.24 0.39
C ILE A 25 7.20 -17.53 0.68
N LEU A 26 6.91 -16.41 -0.01
CA LEU A 26 5.65 -15.71 0.16
C LEU A 26 4.46 -16.54 -0.35
N ILE A 27 4.62 -17.24 -1.47
CA ILE A 27 3.60 -18.12 -2.05
C ILE A 27 3.30 -19.28 -1.10
N GLU A 28 4.33 -19.96 -0.59
CA GLU A 28 4.18 -21.06 0.38
C GLU A 28 3.44 -20.60 1.63
N LYS A 29 3.86 -19.46 2.22
CA LYS A 29 3.18 -18.89 3.38
C LYS A 29 1.71 -18.59 3.14
N ILE A 30 1.35 -18.09 1.95
CA ILE A 30 -0.06 -17.82 1.61
C ILE A 30 -0.84 -19.13 1.54
N ARG A 31 -0.27 -20.20 0.99
CA ARG A 31 -0.93 -21.52 0.93
C ARG A 31 -1.13 -22.11 2.31
N GLU A 32 -0.09 -22.12 3.15
CA GLU A 32 -0.19 -22.58 4.55
C GLU A 32 -1.24 -21.80 5.35
N THR A 33 -1.35 -20.49 5.13
CA THR A 33 -2.39 -19.68 5.79
C THR A 33 -3.76 -19.83 5.15
N ALA A 34 -3.86 -20.22 3.88
CA ALA A 34 -5.15 -20.59 3.29
C ALA A 34 -5.69 -21.88 3.93
N ASP A 35 -4.83 -22.85 4.24
CA ASP A 35 -5.21 -24.09 4.92
C ASP A 35 -5.60 -23.89 6.39
N GLN A 36 -4.98 -22.92 7.07
CA GLN A 36 -5.20 -22.67 8.51
C GLN A 36 -6.48 -21.89 8.84
N TYR A 37 -7.00 -21.10 7.91
CA TYR A 37 -8.10 -20.15 8.16
C TYR A 37 -9.34 -20.50 7.35
N ALA A 38 -10.51 -20.37 7.99
CA ALA A 38 -11.78 -20.74 7.36
C ALA A 38 -12.26 -19.72 6.30
N ASN A 39 -11.95 -18.43 6.48
CA ASN A 39 -12.43 -17.35 5.62
C ASN A 39 -11.28 -16.54 5.00
N ILE A 40 -11.48 -16.19 3.73
CA ILE A 40 -10.55 -15.37 2.94
C ILE A 40 -11.36 -14.19 2.40
N PHE A 41 -10.90 -12.98 2.68
CA PHE A 41 -11.49 -11.74 2.21
C PHE A 41 -10.51 -11.00 1.31
N THR A 42 -11.00 -10.46 0.20
CA THR A 42 -10.27 -9.48 -0.62
C THR A 42 -10.65 -8.08 -0.18
N PHE A 43 -9.65 -7.22 0.03
CA PHE A 43 -9.88 -5.81 0.30
C PHE A 43 -9.14 -4.95 -0.73
N SER A 44 -9.80 -3.87 -1.15
CA SER A 44 -9.17 -2.82 -1.94
C SER A 44 -8.81 -1.67 -1.04
N VAL A 45 -7.67 -1.04 -1.28
CA VAL A 45 -7.20 0.08 -0.49
C VAL A 45 -6.87 1.27 -1.37
N TYR A 46 -7.31 2.45 -0.92
CA TYR A 46 -7.00 3.72 -1.54
C TYR A 46 -6.03 4.50 -0.65
N ASN A 47 -4.91 4.98 -1.23
CA ASN A 47 -3.89 5.78 -0.55
C ASN A 47 -3.31 5.15 0.75
N MET A 48 -3.11 3.84 0.78
CA MET A 48 -2.59 3.14 1.98
C MET A 48 -1.16 3.56 2.33
N ARG A 49 -0.90 3.72 3.64
CA ARG A 49 0.44 3.93 4.21
C ARG A 49 0.88 2.73 5.04
N ASN A 50 2.18 2.47 5.08
CA ASN A 50 2.76 1.35 5.81
C ASN A 50 2.43 1.37 7.31
N ASP A 51 2.36 2.56 7.92
CA ASP A 51 2.08 2.70 9.36
C ASP A 51 0.66 2.21 9.69
N LYS A 52 -0.30 2.51 8.82
CA LYS A 52 -1.69 2.05 8.98
C LYS A 52 -1.83 0.55 8.76
N LEU A 53 -1.12 0.01 7.78
CA LEU A 53 -1.09 -1.44 7.59
C LEU A 53 -0.45 -2.17 8.79
N LYS A 54 0.52 -1.54 9.47
CA LYS A 54 1.10 -2.08 10.72
C LYS A 54 0.10 -2.02 11.87
N GLU A 55 -0.59 -0.90 12.08
CA GLU A 55 -1.65 -0.77 13.09
C GLU A 55 -2.71 -1.87 12.91
N ILE A 56 -3.22 -2.04 11.69
CA ILE A 56 -4.23 -3.06 11.38
C ILE A 56 -3.68 -4.47 11.66
N ARG A 57 -2.43 -4.76 11.30
CA ARG A 57 -1.80 -6.07 11.58
C ARG A 57 -1.58 -6.34 13.06
N GLN A 58 -1.38 -5.31 13.87
CA GLN A 58 -1.24 -5.45 15.32
C GLN A 58 -2.60 -5.74 15.98
N GLU A 59 -3.64 -5.00 15.58
CA GLU A 59 -5.00 -5.19 16.06
C GLU A 59 -5.58 -6.54 15.62
N TRP A 60 -5.27 -6.95 14.39
CA TRP A 60 -5.67 -8.24 13.82
C TRP A 60 -4.55 -9.28 13.90
N SER A 61 -3.92 -9.42 15.07
CA SER A 61 -2.83 -10.38 15.31
C SER A 61 -3.27 -11.85 15.12
N HIS A 62 -4.55 -12.13 15.36
CA HIS A 62 -5.19 -13.42 15.18
C HIS A 62 -5.55 -13.72 13.71
N SER A 63 -5.32 -12.78 12.80
CA SER A 63 -5.60 -12.92 11.37
C SER A 63 -4.34 -12.63 10.56
N ARG A 64 -4.31 -13.02 9.29
CA ARG A 64 -3.14 -12.84 8.42
C ARG A 64 -3.47 -11.96 7.22
N LEU A 65 -2.71 -10.85 7.10
CA LEU A 65 -2.90 -9.83 6.07
C LEU A 65 -1.75 -9.84 5.05
N PHE A 66 -2.05 -10.24 3.83
CA PHE A 66 -1.13 -10.21 2.70
C PHE A 66 -1.44 -9.05 1.78
N PHE A 67 -0.45 -8.21 1.54
CA PHE A 67 -0.52 -7.11 0.60
C PHE A 67 0.75 -7.12 -0.25
N GLY A 68 0.60 -7.19 -1.56
CA GLY A 68 1.72 -7.43 -2.46
C GLY A 68 1.32 -7.39 -3.92
N LYS A 69 2.14 -8.00 -4.78
CA LYS A 69 1.85 -8.03 -6.22
C LYS A 69 0.63 -8.93 -6.48
N ASN A 70 -0.43 -8.38 -7.06
CA ASN A 70 -1.67 -9.11 -7.36
C ASN A 70 -1.42 -10.42 -8.11
N LYS A 71 -0.53 -10.39 -9.12
CA LYS A 71 -0.20 -11.60 -9.89
C LYS A 71 0.41 -12.72 -9.03
N LEU A 72 1.19 -12.36 -8.01
CA LEU A 72 1.74 -13.34 -7.08
C LEU A 72 0.63 -13.92 -6.19
N LEU A 73 -0.28 -13.08 -5.69
CA LEU A 73 -1.44 -13.51 -4.90
C LEU A 73 -2.36 -14.44 -5.72
N GLN A 74 -2.61 -14.11 -6.99
CA GLN A 74 -3.38 -14.96 -7.92
C GLN A 74 -2.74 -16.34 -8.15
N ILE A 75 -1.40 -16.39 -8.27
CA ILE A 75 -0.67 -17.66 -8.41
C ILE A 75 -0.74 -18.47 -7.11
N ALA A 76 -0.69 -17.79 -5.95
CA ALA A 76 -0.75 -18.45 -4.65
C ALA A 76 -2.13 -19.10 -4.39
N LEU A 77 -3.21 -18.44 -4.80
CA LEU A 77 -4.60 -18.92 -4.65
C LEU A 77 -5.02 -19.98 -5.68
N GLY A 78 -4.21 -20.22 -6.72
CA GLY A 78 -4.54 -21.09 -7.84
C GLY A 78 -4.97 -20.26 -9.06
N SER A 79 -4.16 -20.29 -10.12
CA SER A 79 -4.47 -19.69 -11.44
C SER A 79 -4.72 -20.75 -12.51
N ILE A 80 -4.83 -22.02 -12.14
CA ILE A 80 -5.07 -23.15 -13.05
C ILE A 80 -6.42 -23.73 -12.65
N GLU A 81 -7.31 -23.86 -13.63
CA GLU A 81 -8.76 -24.09 -13.50
C GLU A 81 -9.14 -25.33 -12.67
N ASP A 82 -8.22 -26.29 -12.46
CA ASP A 82 -8.42 -27.49 -11.61
C ASP A 82 -7.96 -27.33 -10.14
N GLY A 83 -7.40 -26.18 -9.77
CA GLY A 83 -6.77 -25.93 -8.46
C GLY A 83 -7.22 -24.66 -7.77
N GLU A 84 -8.44 -24.18 -8.04
CA GLU A 84 -9.00 -23.04 -7.32
C GLU A 84 -9.39 -23.46 -5.90
N TYR A 85 -8.69 -22.90 -4.91
CA TYR A 85 -9.01 -23.15 -3.50
C TYR A 85 -10.40 -22.59 -3.14
N ARG A 86 -10.83 -21.51 -3.82
CA ARG A 86 -12.20 -20.95 -3.84
C ARG A 86 -12.43 -20.12 -5.10
N GLU A 87 -13.50 -20.42 -5.82
CA GLU A 87 -13.86 -19.83 -7.11
C GLU A 87 -14.07 -18.29 -7.03
N ASN A 88 -13.58 -17.54 -8.01
CA ASN A 88 -13.78 -16.10 -8.25
C ASN A 88 -12.96 -15.06 -7.44
N LEU A 89 -12.14 -15.42 -6.44
CA LEU A 89 -11.29 -14.45 -5.73
C LEU A 89 -10.16 -13.88 -6.62
N SER A 90 -9.69 -14.65 -7.59
CA SER A 90 -8.61 -14.29 -8.51
C SER A 90 -8.99 -13.09 -9.41
N LYS A 91 -10.26 -12.98 -9.80
CA LYS A 91 -10.81 -11.93 -10.67
C LYS A 91 -10.93 -10.58 -9.98
N GLN A 92 -11.12 -10.57 -8.65
CA GLN A 92 -11.27 -9.34 -7.85
C GLN A 92 -9.93 -8.68 -7.48
N LEU A 93 -8.79 -9.34 -7.75
CA LEU A 93 -7.45 -8.81 -7.48
C LEU A 93 -6.97 -7.81 -8.55
N GLN A 94 -7.71 -6.72 -8.74
CA GLN A 94 -7.35 -5.62 -9.64
C GLN A 94 -7.01 -4.35 -8.87
N GLY A 95 -5.94 -3.65 -9.27
CA GLY A 95 -5.50 -2.41 -8.59
C GLY A 95 -4.70 -2.67 -7.30
N GLN A 96 -4.89 -1.82 -6.28
CA GLN A 96 -4.23 -1.98 -4.98
C GLN A 96 -5.08 -2.86 -4.06
N THR A 97 -4.98 -4.17 -4.23
CA THR A 97 -5.77 -5.16 -3.49
C THR A 97 -4.89 -6.03 -2.59
N GLY A 98 -5.43 -6.45 -1.45
CA GLY A 98 -4.83 -7.41 -0.53
C GLY A 98 -5.77 -8.55 -0.15
N LEU A 99 -5.22 -9.54 0.52
CA LEU A 99 -5.92 -10.69 1.08
C LEU A 99 -5.87 -10.64 2.61
N LEU A 100 -7.01 -10.92 3.23
CA LEU A 100 -7.17 -11.10 4.65
C LEU A 100 -7.66 -12.53 4.92
N PHE A 101 -6.88 -13.28 5.68
CA PHE A 101 -7.23 -14.60 6.18
C PHE A 101 -7.68 -14.47 7.62
N THR A 102 -8.89 -14.89 7.94
CA THR A 102 -9.47 -14.76 9.29
C THR A 102 -10.45 -15.89 9.59
N ASN A 103 -10.62 -16.16 10.88
CA ASN A 103 -11.67 -17.06 11.39
C ASN A 103 -12.91 -16.30 11.86
N LYS A 104 -12.88 -14.96 11.78
CA LYS A 104 -14.03 -14.11 12.11
C LYS A 104 -15.07 -14.12 10.99
N GLY A 105 -16.32 -13.84 11.36
CA GLY A 105 -17.43 -13.74 10.42
C GLY A 105 -17.38 -12.44 9.61
N GLU A 106 -17.99 -12.46 8.43
CA GLU A 106 -18.04 -11.33 7.49
C GLU A 106 -18.54 -10.03 8.14
N ARG A 107 -19.58 -10.09 8.98
CA ARG A 107 -20.17 -8.91 9.63
C ARG A 107 -19.17 -8.16 10.52
N GLU A 108 -18.32 -8.88 11.24
CA GLU A 108 -17.31 -8.29 12.13
C GLU A 108 -16.21 -7.63 11.32
N VAL A 109 -15.77 -8.30 10.25
CA VAL A 109 -14.78 -7.79 9.30
C VAL A 109 -15.27 -6.51 8.63
N SER A 110 -16.46 -6.52 8.04
CA SER A 110 -17.03 -5.35 7.36
C SER A 110 -17.19 -4.16 8.30
N ARG A 111 -17.74 -4.38 9.50
CA ARG A 111 -17.91 -3.31 10.50
C ARG A 111 -16.58 -2.68 10.91
N TYR A 112 -15.54 -3.50 11.06
CA TYR A 112 -14.22 -3.00 11.40
C TYR A 112 -13.63 -2.14 10.26
N PHE A 113 -13.66 -2.62 9.02
CA PHE A 113 -13.13 -1.85 7.88
C PHE A 113 -13.92 -0.60 7.55
N GLU A 114 -15.23 -0.57 7.81
CA GLU A 114 -16.04 0.65 7.70
C GLU A 114 -15.64 1.71 8.74
N SER A 115 -15.28 1.27 9.96
CA SER A 115 -14.83 2.19 11.01
C SER A 115 -13.40 2.72 10.79
N LEU A 116 -12.61 2.05 9.93
CA LEU A 116 -11.24 2.43 9.60
C LEU A 116 -11.19 3.57 8.58
N TYR A 117 -11.66 4.75 8.97
CA TYR A 117 -11.46 5.98 8.19
C TYR A 117 -10.42 6.88 8.88
N LYS A 118 -9.30 7.15 8.20
CA LYS A 118 -8.32 8.16 8.63
C LYS A 118 -8.05 9.15 7.50
N PRO A 119 -8.16 10.47 7.75
CA PRO A 119 -7.85 11.47 6.74
C PRO A 119 -6.36 11.37 6.36
N SER A 120 -6.09 11.38 5.07
CA SER A 120 -4.73 11.34 4.52
C SER A 120 -4.56 12.44 3.48
N CYS A 121 -3.34 12.97 3.39
CA CYS A 121 -3.02 13.97 2.37
C CYS A 121 -3.23 13.37 0.97
N THR A 122 -3.94 14.11 0.12
CA THR A 122 -4.33 13.70 -1.24
C THR A 122 -3.12 13.68 -2.17
N ARG A 123 -3.02 12.67 -3.03
CA ARG A 123 -1.90 12.54 -3.99
C ARG A 123 -2.12 13.25 -5.32
N SER A 124 -3.36 13.57 -5.68
CA SER A 124 -3.66 14.23 -6.97
C SER A 124 -4.92 15.07 -6.93
N VAL A 125 -6.08 14.46 -6.63
CA VAL A 125 -7.36 15.16 -6.59
C VAL A 125 -7.65 15.58 -5.16
N ALA A 126 -7.71 16.89 -4.94
CA ALA A 126 -8.16 17.44 -3.66
C ALA A 126 -9.67 17.21 -3.54
N ALA A 127 -10.09 16.56 -2.46
CA ALA A 127 -11.51 16.39 -2.14
C ALA A 127 -12.14 17.69 -1.60
N GLN A 128 -11.31 18.64 -1.18
CA GLN A 128 -11.72 19.88 -0.54
C GLN A 128 -10.91 21.06 -1.09
N THR A 129 -11.58 22.18 -1.32
CA THR A 129 -10.94 23.46 -1.62
C THR A 129 -10.25 23.99 -0.36
N VAL A 130 -8.95 24.30 -0.46
CA VAL A 130 -8.18 24.90 0.64
C VAL A 130 -7.89 26.35 0.26
N GLU A 131 -8.42 27.28 1.05
CA GLU A 131 -8.15 28.71 0.90
C GLU A 131 -7.14 29.16 1.95
N LEU A 132 -6.03 29.74 1.50
CA LEU A 132 -5.02 30.33 2.37
C LEU A 132 -5.35 31.81 2.56
N LYS A 133 -5.54 32.22 3.81
CA LYS A 133 -5.76 33.63 4.15
C LYS A 133 -4.46 34.42 4.03
N GLU A 134 -4.58 35.69 3.67
CA GLU A 134 -3.46 36.63 3.73
C GLU A 134 -2.95 36.79 5.16
N GLY A 135 -1.62 36.82 5.33
CA GLY A 135 -1.01 37.01 6.65
C GLY A 135 0.33 36.29 6.82
N PRO A 136 0.99 36.50 7.97
CA PRO A 136 2.18 35.73 8.31
C PRO A 136 1.81 34.26 8.47
N LEU A 137 2.69 33.37 7.98
CA LEU A 137 2.56 31.92 8.12
C LEU A 137 3.50 31.42 9.22
N PRO A 138 3.09 31.48 10.51
CA PRO A 138 3.97 31.17 11.65
C PRO A 138 4.38 29.70 11.72
N GLU A 139 3.64 28.81 11.05
CA GLU A 139 3.92 27.36 11.03
C GLU A 139 5.11 27.01 10.13
N PHE A 140 5.54 27.92 9.25
CA PHE A 140 6.63 27.68 8.31
C PHE A 140 7.91 28.35 8.81
N SER A 141 9.01 27.60 8.76
CA SER A 141 10.34 28.17 8.97
C SER A 141 10.76 29.05 7.77
N GLN A 142 11.95 29.63 7.82
CA GLN A 142 12.48 30.46 6.72
C GLN A 142 12.93 29.63 5.50
N SER A 143 13.26 28.35 5.69
CA SER A 143 13.79 27.46 4.64
C SER A 143 12.83 27.13 3.47
N PRO A 144 11.52 26.86 3.67
CA PRO A 144 10.62 26.47 2.60
C PRO A 144 10.21 27.60 1.65
N GLU A 145 10.61 28.86 1.87
CA GLU A 145 10.22 29.99 1.01
C GLU A 145 10.49 29.72 -0.48
N SER A 146 11.68 29.21 -0.80
CA SER A 146 12.07 28.89 -2.18
C SER A 146 11.18 27.82 -2.82
N GLN A 147 10.78 26.80 -2.04
CA GLN A 147 9.91 25.72 -2.50
C GLN A 147 8.46 26.21 -2.69
N LEU A 148 7.96 27.03 -1.77
CA LEU A 148 6.61 27.60 -1.86
C LEU A 148 6.45 28.51 -3.10
N ARG A 149 7.49 29.28 -3.43
CA ARG A 149 7.51 30.07 -4.68
C ARG A 149 7.51 29.19 -5.93
N GLN A 150 8.27 28.08 -5.93
CA GLN A 150 8.24 27.13 -7.05
C GLN A 150 6.85 26.48 -7.23
N LEU A 151 6.09 26.34 -6.13
CA LEU A 151 4.71 25.86 -6.15
C LEU A 151 3.68 26.95 -6.54
N GLY A 152 4.12 28.17 -6.85
CA GLY A 152 3.27 29.26 -7.33
C GLY A 152 2.67 30.14 -6.22
N LEU A 153 3.10 29.99 -4.96
CA LEU A 153 2.61 30.83 -3.87
C LEU A 153 3.37 32.16 -3.83
N PRO A 154 2.67 33.32 -3.78
CA PRO A 154 3.29 34.64 -3.70
C PRO A 154 3.76 34.94 -2.27
N VAL A 155 4.81 34.25 -1.80
CA VAL A 155 5.37 34.42 -0.45
C VAL A 155 6.59 35.33 -0.43
N GLN A 156 6.70 36.14 0.61
CA GLN A 156 7.84 37.01 0.88
C GLN A 156 8.28 36.88 2.33
N LEU A 157 9.56 36.59 2.55
CA LEU A 157 10.16 36.67 3.87
C LEU A 157 10.29 38.14 4.29
N LYS A 158 9.54 38.56 5.31
CA LYS A 158 9.71 39.85 6.00
C LYS A 158 10.38 39.58 7.36
N ARG A 159 11.39 40.38 7.68
CA ARG A 159 12.08 40.37 8.99
C ARG A 159 11.20 40.99 10.06
#